data_AF-A0AAF0YKZ8-F1
#
_entry.id   AF-A0AAF0YKZ8-F1
#
_cell.length_a   1.000
_cell.length_b   1.000
_cell.length_c   1.000
_cell.angle_alpha   90.00
_cell.angle_beta   90.00
_cell.angle_gamma   90.00
#
_symmetry.space_group_name_H-M   'P 1'
#
loop_
_entity.id
_entity.type
_entity.pdbx_description
1 polymer ?
#
loop_
_entity_poly.entity_id
_entity_poly.type
_entity_poly.pdbx_seq_one_letter_code
_entity_poly.pdbx_strand_id
1 'polypeptide(L)'
;MKSLNDRLLICDILECKKRESSCDEVKRYCDYCIDIIKSGISSMYKEVFQFLEMDEEINNQLIKEVNRIIKMYEEVEHLLKHNDALYKRYQHQLFTGFTDHLCESYYLFLKRHNKVTIPRHPGKRKSLKEYRNFLKRFNYSIREEYLFVNEKEDTN
;
A
#
# COMPACT_ATOMS: atom_id res chain seq x y z
N MET A 1 2.23 -11.44 22.31
CA MET A 1 3.69 -11.59 22.48
C MET A 1 3.95 -12.45 23.72
N LYS A 2 4.25 -13.74 23.54
CA LYS A 2 4.41 -14.72 24.65
C LYS A 2 5.86 -15.19 24.82
N SER A 3 6.72 -15.00 23.81
CA SER A 3 8.12 -15.41 23.86
C SER A 3 9.02 -14.30 24.39
N LEU A 4 10.04 -14.67 25.17
CA LEU A 4 11.12 -13.76 25.58
C LEU A 4 11.86 -13.18 24.38
N ASN A 5 12.04 -13.98 23.32
CA ASN A 5 12.73 -13.54 22.10
C ASN A 5 11.99 -12.41 21.39
N ASP A 6 10.66 -12.49 21.30
CA ASP A 6 9.85 -11.43 20.70
C ASP A 6 10.01 -10.10 21.47
N ARG A 7 10.05 -10.18 22.81
CA ARG A 7 10.23 -9.02 23.69
C ARG A 7 11.61 -8.38 23.51
N LEU A 8 12.65 -9.19 23.36
CA LEU A 8 14.01 -8.70 23.10
C LEU A 8 14.10 -7.98 21.75
N LEU A 9 13.48 -8.54 20.70
CA LEU A 9 13.45 -7.88 19.38
C LEU A 9 12.77 -6.51 19.43
N ILE A 10 11.66 -6.38 20.16
CA ILE A 10 10.98 -5.08 20.31
C ILE A 10 11.86 -4.08 21.09
N CYS A 11 12.55 -4.51 22.14
CA CYS A 11 13.52 -3.67 22.85
C CYS A 11 14.65 -3.20 21.92
N ASP A 12 15.20 -4.08 21.08
CA ASP A 12 16.26 -3.71 20.13
C ASP A 12 15.77 -2.68 19.10
N ILE A 13 14.53 -2.84 18.59
CA ILE A 13 13.91 -1.86 17.68
C ILE A 13 13.77 -0.49 18.37
N LEU A 14 13.31 -0.46 19.62
CA LEU A 14 13.17 0.78 20.40
C LEU A 14 14.52 1.43 20.68
N GLU A 15 15.56 0.67 20.99
CA GLU A 15 16.93 1.17 21.20
C GLU A 15 17.53 1.74 19.91
N CYS A 16 17.28 1.11 18.75
CA CYS A 16 17.64 1.68 17.45
C CYS A 16 16.92 3.01 17.20
N LYS A 17 15.59 3.05 17.34
CA LYS A 17 14.79 4.26 17.16
C LYS A 17 15.23 5.39 18.10
N LYS A 18 15.58 5.06 19.34
CA LYS A 18 16.13 6.01 20.33
C LYS A 18 17.48 6.58 19.89
N ARG A 19 18.40 5.72 19.44
CA ARG A 19 19.74 6.14 18.98
C ARG A 19 19.70 7.00 17.73
N GLU A 20 18.78 6.70 16.81
CA GLU A 20 18.63 7.42 15.54
C GLU A 20 17.86 8.75 15.70
N SER A 21 17.09 8.92 16.77
CA SER A 21 16.28 10.12 16.98
C SER A 21 17.09 11.28 17.54
N SER A 22 16.90 12.48 16.98
CA SER A 22 17.39 13.74 17.54
C SER A 22 16.43 14.35 18.57
N CYS A 23 15.20 13.83 18.70
CA CYS A 23 14.16 14.38 19.56
C CYS A 23 14.16 13.73 20.95
N ASP A 24 14.36 14.54 22.00
CA ASP A 24 14.42 14.06 23.38
C ASP A 24 13.09 13.53 23.92
N GLU A 25 11.96 13.99 23.37
CA GLU A 25 10.64 13.45 23.70
C GLU A 25 10.50 12.02 23.16
N VAL A 26 10.91 11.79 21.90
CA VAL A 26 10.93 10.46 21.29
C VAL A 26 11.85 9.51 22.06
N LYS A 27 13.03 9.98 22.49
CA LYS A 27 13.95 9.17 23.31
C LYS A 27 13.33 8.75 24.65
N ARG A 28 12.73 9.71 25.37
CA ARG A 28 12.03 9.42 26.64
C ARG A 28 10.87 8.45 26.45
N TYR A 29 10.14 8.59 25.36
CA TYR A 29 9.04 7.69 25.06
C TYR A 29 9.52 6.28 24.66
N CYS A 30 10.66 6.16 23.98
CA CYS A 30 11.31 4.86 23.76
C CYS A 30 11.69 4.18 25.09
N ASP A 31 12.25 4.92 26.05
CA ASP A 31 12.59 4.39 27.38
C ASP A 31 11.35 3.86 28.11
N TYR A 32 10.26 4.62 28.10
CA TYR A 32 8.97 4.20 28.65
C TYR A 32 8.43 2.91 27.98
N CYS A 33 8.49 2.82 26.65
CA CYS A 33 8.12 1.60 25.92
C CYS A 33 9.02 0.41 26.27
N ILE A 34 10.33 0.61 26.42
CA ILE A 34 11.27 -0.43 26.83
C ILE A 34 10.93 -0.95 28.22
N ASP A 35 10.57 -0.06 29.16
CA ASP A 35 10.19 -0.45 30.52
C ASP A 35 8.91 -1.29 30.55
N ILE A 36 7.90 -0.95 29.74
CA ILE A 36 6.70 -1.78 29.54
C ILE A 36 7.08 -3.19 29.08
N ILE A 37 7.93 -3.28 28.05
CA ILE A 37 8.31 -4.55 27.42
C ILE A 37 9.18 -5.38 28.36
N LYS A 38 10.14 -4.79 29.10
CA LYS A 38 10.99 -5.48 30.09
C LYS A 38 10.21 -5.93 31.32
N SER A 39 9.26 -5.12 31.78
CA SER A 39 8.39 -5.46 32.92
C SER A 39 7.32 -6.50 32.57
N GLY A 40 7.07 -6.75 31.28
CA GLY A 40 6.14 -7.78 30.85
C GLY A 40 4.68 -7.38 30.99
N ILE A 41 4.38 -6.07 30.98
CA ILE A 41 3.05 -5.52 31.23
C ILE A 41 2.21 -5.64 29.95
N SER A 42 1.68 -6.83 29.73
CA SER A 42 1.01 -7.20 28.48
C SER A 42 -0.20 -6.34 28.13
N SER A 43 -0.90 -5.80 29.13
CA SER A 43 -2.02 -4.87 28.95
C SER A 43 -1.62 -3.56 28.25
N MET A 44 -0.34 -3.19 28.28
CA MET A 44 0.19 -1.96 27.71
C MET A 44 0.93 -2.17 26.38
N TYR A 45 1.07 -3.41 25.90
CA TYR A 45 1.78 -3.68 24.65
C TYR A 45 1.14 -3.01 23.43
N LYS A 46 -0.16 -2.75 23.46
CA LYS A 46 -0.85 -2.03 22.38
C LYS A 46 -0.27 -0.63 22.17
N GLU A 47 0.06 0.08 23.24
CA GLU A 47 0.66 1.42 23.17
C GLU A 47 2.05 1.38 22.52
N VAL A 48 2.86 0.37 22.89
CA VAL A 48 4.18 0.16 22.29
C VAL A 48 4.07 -0.14 20.80
N PHE A 49 3.11 -1.00 20.41
CA PHE A 49 2.89 -1.30 18.99
C PHE A 49 2.37 -0.09 18.21
N GLN A 50 1.51 0.74 18.80
CA GLN A 50 1.07 2.00 18.20
C GLN A 50 2.23 2.94 17.93
N PHE A 51 3.13 3.09 18.90
CA PHE A 51 4.32 3.91 18.76
C PHE A 51 5.29 3.40 17.69
N LEU A 52 5.35 2.09 17.51
CA LEU A 52 6.14 1.44 16.48
C LEU A 52 5.41 1.32 15.13
N GLU A 53 4.17 1.81 15.01
CA GLU A 53 3.32 1.66 13.83
C GLU A 53 3.11 0.18 13.44
N MET A 54 3.01 -0.70 14.45
CA MET A 54 2.84 -2.15 14.35
C MET A 54 1.47 -2.63 14.85
N ASP A 55 0.57 -1.73 15.28
CA ASP A 55 -0.74 -2.10 15.82
C ASP A 55 -1.79 -2.40 14.76
N GLU A 56 -1.50 -2.06 13.50
CA GLU A 56 -2.37 -2.34 12.36
C GLU A 56 -1.84 -3.46 11.48
N GLU A 57 -2.70 -4.44 11.19
CA GLU A 57 -2.41 -5.53 10.24
C GLU A 57 -3.27 -5.35 8.98
N ILE A 58 -2.64 -5.52 7.81
CA ILE A 58 -3.41 -5.62 6.57
C ILE A 58 -4.11 -6.98 6.51
N ASN A 59 -5.41 -6.97 6.73
CA ASN A 59 -6.20 -8.19 6.67
C ASN A 59 -6.28 -8.78 5.24
N ASN A 60 -6.61 -10.07 5.16
CA ASN A 60 -6.73 -10.80 3.90
C ASN A 60 -7.73 -10.19 2.91
N GLN A 61 -8.77 -9.51 3.39
CA GLN A 61 -9.75 -8.87 2.54
C GLN A 61 -9.15 -7.65 1.82
N LEU A 62 -8.43 -6.80 2.55
CA LEU A 62 -7.68 -5.67 2.00
C LEU A 62 -6.59 -6.14 1.03
N ILE A 63 -5.84 -7.20 1.37
CA ILE A 63 -4.83 -7.79 0.47
C ILE A 63 -5.46 -8.18 -0.87
N LYS A 64 -6.56 -8.95 -0.84
CA LYS A 64 -7.27 -9.38 -2.06
C LYS A 64 -7.73 -8.19 -2.89
N GLU A 65 -8.21 -7.15 -2.24
CA GLU A 65 -8.72 -5.96 -2.90
C GLU A 65 -7.63 -5.10 -3.54
N VAL A 66 -6.54 -4.86 -2.81
CA VAL A 66 -5.37 -4.14 -3.36
C VAL A 66 -4.79 -4.91 -4.54
N ASN A 67 -4.65 -6.23 -4.44
CA ASN A 67 -4.21 -7.07 -5.57
C ASN A 67 -5.12 -6.93 -6.79
N ARG A 68 -6.45 -6.88 -6.59
CA ARG A 68 -7.42 -6.69 -7.68
C ARG A 68 -7.26 -5.32 -8.35
N ILE A 69 -7.08 -4.26 -7.57
CA ILE A 69 -6.86 -2.91 -8.09
C ILE A 69 -5.57 -2.88 -8.89
N ILE A 70 -4.47 -3.36 -8.32
CA ILE A 70 -3.17 -3.38 -8.99
C ILE A 70 -3.25 -4.11 -10.33
N LYS A 71 -3.82 -5.32 -10.35
CA LYS A 71 -3.96 -6.11 -11.59
C LYS A 71 -4.77 -5.38 -12.66
N MET A 72 -5.86 -4.73 -12.29
CA MET A 72 -6.65 -3.95 -13.26
C MET A 72 -5.83 -2.78 -13.83
N TYR A 73 -5.07 -2.07 -13.01
CA TYR A 73 -4.24 -0.97 -13.51
C TYR A 73 -3.04 -1.47 -14.33
N GLU A 74 -2.57 -2.71 -14.11
CA GLU A 74 -1.59 -3.36 -14.99
C GLU A 74 -2.19 -3.61 -16.37
N GLU A 75 -3.45 -4.06 -16.43
CA GLU A 75 -4.18 -4.19 -17.68
C GLU A 75 -4.34 -2.82 -18.36
N VAL A 76 -4.77 -1.77 -17.65
CA VAL A 76 -4.87 -0.41 -18.20
C VAL A 76 -3.54 0.09 -18.77
N GLU A 77 -2.45 -0.04 -18.02
CA GLU A 77 -1.10 0.30 -18.48
C GLU A 77 -0.76 -0.41 -19.78
N HIS A 78 -1.00 -1.72 -19.85
CA HIS A 78 -0.72 -2.52 -21.03
C HIS A 78 -1.55 -2.09 -22.24
N LEU A 79 -2.84 -1.83 -22.07
CA LEU A 79 -3.73 -1.37 -23.14
C LEU A 79 -3.29 0.00 -23.68
N LEU A 80 -2.85 0.90 -22.80
CA LEU A 80 -2.45 2.26 -23.19
C LEU A 80 -1.02 2.33 -23.75
N LYS A 81 -0.14 1.39 -23.39
CA LYS A 81 1.29 1.40 -23.77
C LYS A 81 1.55 1.47 -25.27
N HIS A 82 0.64 0.93 -26.08
CA HIS A 82 0.81 0.83 -27.53
C HIS A 82 -0.08 1.80 -28.32
N ASN A 83 -0.83 2.69 -27.65
CA ASN A 83 -1.74 3.61 -28.31
C ASN A 83 -1.63 5.03 -27.71
N ASP A 84 -0.82 5.88 -28.33
CA ASP A 84 -0.55 7.26 -27.87
C ASP A 84 -1.80 8.12 -27.75
N ALA A 85 -2.79 7.92 -28.63
CA ALA A 85 -4.04 8.67 -28.61
C ALA A 85 -4.88 8.30 -27.38
N LEU A 86 -5.02 7.00 -27.10
CA LEU A 86 -5.67 6.51 -25.88
C LEU A 86 -4.88 6.91 -24.63
N TYR A 87 -3.55 6.80 -24.66
CA TYR A 87 -2.69 7.20 -23.55
C TYR A 87 -2.91 8.66 -23.17
N LYS A 88 -2.85 9.60 -24.13
CA LYS A 88 -3.11 11.03 -23.86
C LYS A 88 -4.49 11.27 -23.26
N ARG A 89 -5.51 10.55 -23.73
CA ARG A 89 -6.88 10.66 -23.25
C ARG A 89 -7.05 10.12 -21.83
N TYR A 90 -6.40 8.99 -21.50
CA TYR A 90 -6.65 8.23 -20.28
C TYR A 90 -5.51 8.26 -19.25
N GLN A 91 -4.40 8.98 -19.49
CA GLN A 91 -3.28 9.11 -18.54
C GLN A 91 -3.70 9.61 -17.14
N HIS A 92 -4.75 10.42 -17.05
CA HIS A 92 -5.31 10.90 -15.77
C HIS A 92 -5.98 9.77 -14.94
N GLN A 93 -6.24 8.63 -15.58
CA GLN A 93 -6.80 7.43 -14.97
C GLN A 93 -5.72 6.40 -14.62
N LEU A 94 -4.43 6.75 -14.69
CA LEU A 94 -3.35 5.86 -14.28
C LEU A 94 -3.26 5.72 -12.75
N PHE A 95 -2.51 4.71 -12.31
CA PHE A 95 -2.35 4.37 -10.89
C PHE A 95 -1.44 5.40 -10.21
N THR A 96 -1.95 6.08 -9.18
CA THR A 96 -1.23 7.15 -8.47
C THR A 96 -0.82 6.76 -7.05
N GLY A 97 -1.10 5.53 -6.60
CA GLY A 97 -0.86 5.11 -5.21
C GLY A 97 -2.09 5.26 -4.31
N PHE A 98 -1.95 4.87 -3.04
CA PHE A 98 -3.03 4.86 -2.05
C PHE A 98 -2.86 5.98 -1.01
N THR A 99 -3.99 6.55 -0.58
CA THR A 99 -4.01 7.38 0.63
C THR A 99 -4.12 6.54 1.91
N ASP A 100 -4.71 5.34 1.82
CA ASP A 100 -4.80 4.38 2.91
C ASP A 100 -3.41 3.78 3.21
N HIS A 101 -2.87 4.03 4.41
CA HIS A 101 -1.47 3.72 4.72
C HIS A 101 -1.15 2.22 4.59
N LEU A 102 -2.00 1.31 5.09
CA LEU A 102 -1.78 -0.14 4.93
C LEU A 102 -1.77 -0.58 3.46
N CYS A 103 -2.67 -0.01 2.64
CA CYS A 103 -2.73 -0.34 1.22
C CYS A 103 -1.48 0.15 0.49
N GLU A 104 -1.03 1.36 0.83
CA GLU A 104 0.20 1.95 0.29
C GLU A 104 1.44 1.13 0.71
N SER A 105 1.55 0.78 2.00
CA SER A 105 2.62 -0.05 2.54
C SER A 105 2.67 -1.41 1.85
N TYR A 106 1.52 -2.04 1.62
CA TYR A 106 1.43 -3.31 0.91
C TYR A 106 1.80 -3.18 -0.58
N TYR A 107 1.37 -2.13 -1.29
CA TYR A 107 1.84 -1.86 -2.66
C TYR A 107 3.37 -1.69 -2.72
N LEU A 108 3.95 -0.92 -1.78
CA LEU A 108 5.39 -0.72 -1.71
C LEU A 108 6.14 -2.01 -1.37
N PHE A 109 5.55 -2.87 -0.54
CA PHE A 109 6.07 -4.22 -0.29
C PHE A 109 6.10 -5.03 -1.59
N LEU A 110 4.97 -5.10 -2.32
CA LEU A 110 4.91 -5.81 -3.60
C LEU A 110 5.94 -5.27 -4.60
N LYS A 111 6.14 -3.95 -4.66
CA LYS A 111 7.14 -3.31 -5.52
C LYS A 111 8.56 -3.68 -5.17
N ARG A 112 8.94 -3.59 -3.89
CA ARG A 112 10.28 -3.94 -3.40
C ARG A 112 10.64 -5.41 -3.69
N HIS A 113 9.64 -6.28 -3.72
CA HIS A 113 9.81 -7.71 -4.00
C HIS A 113 9.51 -8.11 -5.45
N ASN A 114 9.45 -7.15 -6.39
CA ASN A 114 9.21 -7.39 -7.82
C ASN A 114 7.95 -8.24 -8.10
N LYS A 115 6.90 -8.10 -7.27
CA LYS A 115 5.63 -8.81 -7.44
C LYS A 115 4.62 -8.07 -8.31
N VAL A 116 4.85 -6.80 -8.61
CA VAL A 116 3.97 -5.95 -9.42
C VAL A 116 4.77 -5.04 -10.35
N THR A 117 4.28 -4.82 -11.56
CA THR A 117 4.99 -4.07 -12.61
C THR A 117 4.46 -2.65 -12.79
N ILE A 118 3.20 -2.36 -12.45
CA ILE A 118 2.64 -1.00 -12.58
C ILE A 118 3.45 0.09 -11.86
N PRO A 119 3.93 1.12 -12.57
CA PRO A 119 4.58 2.25 -11.92
C PRO A 119 3.55 3.07 -11.11
N ARG A 120 4.06 3.83 -10.14
CA ARG A 120 3.28 4.88 -9.48
C ARG A 120 3.43 6.15 -10.31
N HIS A 121 2.35 6.61 -10.92
CA HIS A 121 2.33 7.84 -11.71
C HIS A 121 2.22 9.08 -10.83
N PRO A 122 2.77 10.23 -11.28
CA PRO A 122 2.58 11.49 -10.60
C PRO A 122 1.09 11.89 -10.60
N GLY A 123 0.61 12.40 -9.47
CA GLY A 123 -0.78 12.86 -9.34
C GLY A 123 -1.33 12.70 -7.93
N LYS A 124 -2.61 13.02 -7.77
CA LYS A 124 -3.31 12.86 -6.50
C LYS A 124 -3.50 11.36 -6.20
N ARG A 125 -2.96 10.91 -5.06
CA ARG A 125 -3.22 9.56 -4.52
C ARG A 125 -4.72 9.39 -4.27
N LYS A 126 -5.21 8.18 -4.44
CA LYS A 126 -6.65 7.85 -4.32
C LYS A 126 -6.85 6.91 -3.13
N SER A 127 -7.97 7.07 -2.45
CA SER A 127 -8.42 6.12 -1.44
C SER A 127 -8.90 4.82 -2.08
N LEU A 128 -8.94 3.75 -1.29
CA LEU A 128 -9.52 2.48 -1.70
C LEU A 128 -10.96 2.64 -2.18
N LYS A 129 -11.73 3.54 -1.55
CA LYS A 129 -13.11 3.87 -1.94
C LYS A 129 -13.17 4.50 -3.33
N GLU A 130 -12.26 5.41 -3.65
CA GLU A 130 -12.17 6.01 -4.98
C GLU A 130 -11.82 4.97 -6.04
N TYR A 131 -10.87 4.07 -5.75
CA TYR A 131 -10.55 2.95 -6.64
C TYR A 131 -11.73 1.99 -6.84
N ARG A 132 -12.51 1.67 -5.79
CA ARG A 132 -13.75 0.87 -5.91
C ARG A 132 -14.75 1.50 -6.87
N ASN A 133 -14.96 2.81 -6.75
CA ASN A 133 -15.91 3.53 -7.60
C ASN A 133 -15.45 3.54 -9.06
N PHE A 134 -14.14 3.69 -9.28
CA PHE A 134 -13.56 3.59 -10.61
C PHE A 134 -13.71 2.17 -11.18
N LEU A 135 -13.37 1.12 -10.42
CA LEU A 135 -13.53 -0.29 -10.80
C LEU A 135 -14.95 -0.63 -11.29
N LYS A 136 -15.98 -0.10 -10.62
CA LYS A 136 -17.38 -0.31 -11.03
C LYS A 136 -17.68 0.28 -12.42
N ARG A 137 -17.08 1.42 -12.75
CA ARG A 137 -17.25 2.09 -14.04
C ARG A 137 -16.35 1.47 -15.12
N PHE A 138 -15.14 1.08 -14.76
CA PHE A 138 -14.15 0.50 -15.66
C PHE A 138 -14.63 -0.79 -16.33
N ASN A 139 -15.22 -1.71 -15.54
CA ASN A 139 -15.79 -2.96 -16.07
C ASN A 139 -16.90 -2.74 -17.11
N TYR A 140 -17.48 -1.54 -17.16
CA TYR A 140 -18.60 -1.21 -18.04
C TYR A 140 -18.18 -0.46 -19.31
N SER A 141 -17.05 0.26 -19.35
CA SER A 141 -16.78 1.20 -20.46
C SER A 141 -15.49 0.95 -21.24
N ILE A 142 -14.36 0.63 -20.58
CA ILE A 142 -13.06 0.53 -21.28
C ILE A 142 -12.87 -0.85 -21.92
N ARG A 143 -13.42 -1.91 -21.32
CA ARG A 143 -13.41 -3.25 -21.93
C ARG A 143 -14.25 -3.29 -23.21
N GLU A 144 -15.39 -2.60 -23.22
CA GLU A 144 -16.23 -2.49 -24.42
C GLU A 144 -15.57 -1.59 -25.48
N GLU A 145 -15.03 -0.42 -25.12
CA GLU A 145 -14.29 0.43 -26.08
C GLU A 145 -13.07 -0.30 -26.68
N TYR A 146 -12.32 -1.09 -25.91
CA TYR A 146 -11.16 -1.83 -26.43
C TYR A 146 -11.56 -2.97 -27.39
N LEU A 147 -12.68 -3.66 -27.14
CA LEU A 147 -13.23 -4.64 -28.07
C LEU A 147 -13.69 -3.96 -29.38
N PHE A 148 -14.36 -2.81 -29.28
CA PHE A 148 -14.85 -2.06 -30.43
C PHE A 148 -13.74 -1.41 -31.28
N VAL A 149 -12.61 -1.02 -30.68
CA VAL A 149 -11.48 -0.43 -31.43
C VAL A 149 -10.73 -1.50 -32.23
N ASN A 150 -10.56 -2.71 -31.68
CA ASN A 150 -9.88 -3.80 -32.41
C ASN A 150 -10.74 -4.42 -33.52
N GLU A 151 -12.06 -4.51 -33.37
CA GLU A 151 -12.95 -5.00 -34.45
C GLU A 151 -12.94 -4.10 -35.71
N LYS A 152 -12.59 -2.81 -35.55
CA LYS A 152 -12.45 -1.87 -36.68
C LYS A 152 -11.09 -1.93 -37.38
N GLU A 153 -10.06 -2.44 -36.72
CA GLU A 153 -8.74 -2.64 -37.35
C GLU A 153 -8.69 -3.94 -38.17
N ASP A 154 -9.48 -4.95 -37.81
CA ASP A 154 -9.58 -6.23 -38.56
C ASP A 154 -10.52 -6.19 -39.78
N THR A 155 -11.21 -5.07 -40.03
CA THR A 155 -12.17 -4.91 -41.14
C THR A 155 -11.73 -3.92 -42.23
N ASN A 156 -10.46 -3.49 -42.23
CA ASN A 156 -9.86 -2.65 -43.28
C ASN A 156 -8.72 -3.35 -44.02
#